data_AF-E0IA16-F1
#
_entry.id   AF-E0IA16-F1
#
_cell.length_a   1.000
_cell.length_b   1.000
_cell.length_c   1.000
_cell.angle_alpha   90.00
_cell.angle_beta   90.00
_cell.angle_gamma   90.00
#
_symmetry.space_group_name_H-M   'P 1'
#
loop_
_entity.id
_entity.type
_entity.pdbx_description
1 polymer ?
#
loop_
_entity_poly.entity_id
_entity_poly.type
_entity_poly.pdbx_seq_one_letter_code
_entity_poly.pdbx_strand_id
1 'polypeptide(L)'
;MKWMVGMMAASSLVGKFCIKTFGSSETSVVMEIGVVTKVASRTIHVDWGKKTWVYQNKDFRFTPLSKEEVEQKYRKRKFTDETLQRALALGIEPQG
;
A
#
# COMPACT_ATOMS: atom_id res chain seq x y z
N MET A 1 -22.73 -9.27 4.96
CA MET A 1 -21.87 -8.42 5.83
C MET A 1 -21.43 -7.22 5.00
N LYS A 2 -22.04 -6.06 5.21
CA LYS A 2 -21.84 -4.83 4.45
C LYS A 2 -20.78 -4.02 5.20
N TRP A 3 -19.57 -3.93 4.68
CA TRP A 3 -18.50 -3.15 5.30
C TRP A 3 -18.88 -1.67 5.26
N MET A 4 -19.32 -1.14 6.41
CA MET A 4 -19.39 0.29 6.65
C MET A 4 -17.95 0.80 6.69
N VAL A 5 -17.45 1.33 5.58
CA VAL A 5 -16.28 2.23 5.60
C VAL A 5 -16.78 3.59 6.06
N GLY A 6 -17.21 3.65 7.32
CA GLY A 6 -17.47 4.90 8.01
C GLY A 6 -16.13 5.56 8.25
N MET A 7 -15.79 6.55 7.42
CA MET A 7 -15.01 7.73 7.79
C MET A 7 -13.88 7.46 8.81
N MET A 8 -13.03 6.46 8.57
CA MET A 8 -11.77 6.34 9.31
C MET A 8 -11.04 7.64 9.03
N ALA A 9 -10.81 8.42 10.08
CA ALA A 9 -10.34 9.79 10.02
C ALA A 9 -9.28 9.92 8.92
N ALA A 10 -9.49 10.82 7.95
CA ALA A 10 -8.65 10.94 6.74
C ALA A 10 -7.14 11.01 7.04
N SER A 11 -6.76 11.49 8.24
CA SER A 11 -5.40 11.50 8.78
C SER A 11 -4.80 10.11 9.04
N SER A 12 -5.62 9.13 9.43
CA SER A 12 -5.18 7.76 9.79
C SER A 12 -4.64 6.92 8.62
N LEU A 13 -4.80 7.42 7.39
CA LEU A 13 -4.27 6.75 6.20
C LEU A 13 -2.85 7.21 5.86
N VAL A 14 -2.43 8.41 6.30
CA VAL A 14 -1.09 8.92 6.03
C VAL A 14 -0.05 8.00 6.68
N GLY A 15 0.99 7.65 5.93
CA GLY A 15 2.02 6.70 6.34
C GLY A 15 1.67 5.23 6.09
N LYS A 16 0.42 4.91 5.71
CA LYS A 16 0.05 3.54 5.30
C LYS A 16 0.50 3.23 3.88
N PHE A 17 0.64 1.95 3.59
CA PHE A 17 1.17 1.42 2.34
C PHE A 17 0.08 0.91 1.42
N CYS A 18 0.24 1.17 0.12
CA CYS A 18 -0.60 0.64 -0.95
C CYS A 18 0.23 -0.33 -1.78
N ILE A 19 -0.26 -1.54 -1.98
CA ILE A 19 0.47 -2.59 -2.68
C ILE A 19 -0.22 -2.88 -4.01
N LYS A 20 0.54 -2.84 -5.11
CA LYS A 20 0.11 -3.43 -6.38
C LYS A 20 0.72 -4.81 -6.51
N THR A 21 -0.12 -5.78 -6.79
CA THR A 21 0.30 -7.15 -7.05
C THR A 21 -0.09 -7.59 -8.44
N PHE A 22 0.67 -8.53 -9.00
CA PHE A 22 0.29 -9.27 -10.20
C PHE A 22 0.05 -10.74 -9.84
N GLY A 23 -1.00 -11.36 -10.41
CA GLY A 23 -1.39 -12.74 -10.13
C GLY A 23 -2.45 -12.90 -9.03
N SER A 24 -2.79 -14.16 -8.74
CA SER A 24 -3.82 -14.54 -7.76
C SER A 24 -3.27 -14.54 -6.32
N SER A 25 -4.13 -14.58 -5.30
CA SER A 25 -3.74 -14.44 -3.88
C SER A 25 -2.54 -15.29 -3.45
N GLU A 26 -2.43 -16.55 -3.90
CA GLU A 26 -1.32 -17.45 -3.55
C GLU A 26 -0.04 -17.20 -4.37
N THR A 27 -0.16 -16.84 -5.65
CA THR A 27 0.95 -16.58 -6.59
C THR A 27 1.28 -15.10 -6.75
N SER A 28 0.68 -14.25 -5.92
CA SER A 28 0.78 -12.80 -6.03
C SER A 28 2.22 -12.32 -5.84
N VAL A 29 2.74 -11.66 -6.86
CA VAL A 29 4.04 -10.97 -6.84
C VAL A 29 3.78 -9.49 -6.59
N VAL A 30 4.51 -8.89 -5.65
CA VAL A 30 4.49 -7.45 -5.39
C VAL A 30 5.22 -6.73 -6.51
N MET A 31 4.50 -5.87 -7.21
CA MET A 31 5.00 -5.13 -8.38
C MET A 31 5.36 -3.69 -8.03
N GLU A 32 4.60 -3.05 -7.14
CA GLU A 32 4.88 -1.69 -6.67
C GLU A 32 4.41 -1.53 -5.22
N ILE A 33 5.12 -0.68 -4.47
CA ILE A 33 4.78 -0.29 -3.11
C ILE A 33 4.69 1.22 -3.05
N GLY A 34 3.50 1.71 -2.73
CA GLY A 34 3.21 3.12 -2.54
C GLY A 34 3.03 3.44 -1.05
N VAL A 35 3.35 4.66 -0.65
CA VAL A 35 3.04 5.18 0.69
C VAL A 35 2.09 6.36 0.56
N VAL A 36 1.03 6.39 1.37
CA VAL A 36 0.10 7.51 1.42
C VAL A 36 0.80 8.69 2.09
N THR A 37 1.05 9.76 1.35
CA THR A 37 1.77 10.93 1.85
C THR A 37 0.84 12.06 2.29
N LYS A 38 -0.35 12.13 1.69
CA LYS A 38 -1.35 13.17 2.00
C LYS A 38 -2.75 12.67 1.70
N VAL A 39 -3.69 12.99 2.57
CA VAL A 39 -5.12 12.84 2.33
C VAL A 39 -5.80 14.19 2.46
N ALA A 40 -6.60 14.54 1.46
CA ALA A 40 -7.48 15.69 1.45
C ALA A 40 -8.93 15.23 1.31
N SER A 41 -9.89 16.15 1.39
CA SER A 41 -11.32 15.81 1.41
C SER A 41 -11.77 14.96 0.21
N ARG A 42 -11.18 15.17 -0.97
CA ARG A 42 -11.53 14.47 -2.21
C ARG A 42 -10.39 13.67 -2.83
N THR A 43 -9.17 13.79 -2.31
CA THR A 43 -8.01 13.17 -2.94
C THR A 43 -7.09 12.45 -1.95
N ILE A 44 -6.45 11.39 -2.45
CA ILE A 44 -5.43 10.62 -1.73
C ILE A 44 -4.17 10.64 -2.58
N HIS A 45 -3.06 11.10 -2.00
CA HIS A 45 -1.76 11.16 -2.65
C HIS A 45 -0.94 9.98 -2.20
N VAL A 46 -0.44 9.20 -3.15
CA VAL A 46 0.40 8.02 -2.89
C VAL A 46 1.72 8.17 -3.62
N ASP A 47 2.82 8.16 -2.87
CA ASP A 47 4.17 8.12 -3.43
C ASP A 47 4.58 6.68 -3.73
N TRP A 48 4.70 6.36 -5.02
CA TRP A 48 5.16 5.06 -5.52
C TRP A 48 6.68 4.99 -5.73
N GLY A 49 7.44 5.95 -5.21
CA GLY A 49 8.90 6.03 -5.31
C GLY A 49 9.40 6.63 -6.63
N LYS A 50 8.76 6.27 -7.76
CA LYS A 50 9.05 6.89 -9.08
C LYS A 50 8.23 8.15 -9.33
N LYS A 51 6.99 8.16 -8.81
CA LYS A 51 6.06 9.28 -8.94
C LYS A 51 5.00 9.24 -7.86
N THR A 52 4.53 10.42 -7.46
CA THR A 52 3.32 10.57 -6.66
C THR A 52 2.10 10.57 -7.56
N TRP A 53 1.13 9.70 -7.28
CA TRP A 53 -0.17 9.70 -7.92
C TRP A 53 -1.21 10.31 -7.01
N VAL A 54 -2.15 11.05 -7.60
CA VAL A 54 -3.30 11.64 -6.91
C VAL A 54 -4.55 10.91 -7.36
N TYR A 55 -5.18 10.20 -6.43
CA TYR A 55 -6.42 9.48 -6.64
C TYR A 55 -7.59 10.29 -6.12
N GLN A 56 -8.74 10.21 -6.78
CA GLN A 56 -9.98 10.68 -6.17
C GLN A 56 -10.43 9.67 -5.12
N ASN A 57 -10.92 10.14 -3.97
CA ASN A 57 -11.32 9.29 -2.84
C ASN A 57 -12.35 8.22 -3.27
N LYS A 58 -13.33 8.60 -4.10
CA LYS A 58 -14.34 7.67 -4.65
C LYS A 58 -13.78 6.57 -5.56
N ASP A 59 -12.62 6.80 -6.17
CA ASP A 59 -11.99 5.89 -7.14
C ASP A 59 -10.78 5.16 -6.53
N PHE A 60 -10.50 5.40 -5.25
CA PHE A 60 -9.38 4.80 -4.55
C PHE A 60 -9.70 3.36 -4.15
N ARG A 61 -9.16 2.40 -4.91
CA ARG A 61 -9.43 0.97 -4.76
C ARG A 61 -8.42 0.23 -3.89
N PHE A 62 -7.37 0.90 -3.43
CA PHE A 62 -6.37 0.28 -2.57
C PHE A 62 -6.89 0.20 -1.14
N THR A 63 -6.56 -0.90 -0.46
CA THR A 63 -6.69 -1.00 1.00
C THR A 63 -5.34 -0.60 1.60
N PRO A 64 -5.20 0.58 2.23
CA PRO A 64 -3.94 0.98 2.84
C PRO A 64 -3.64 0.11 4.05
N LEU A 65 -2.43 -0.44 4.10
CA LEU A 65 -1.95 -1.35 5.13
C LEU A 65 -0.90 -0.67 6.00
N SER A 66 -0.89 -0.98 7.29
CA SER A 66 0.23 -0.68 8.18
C SER A 66 1.49 -1.47 7.78
N LYS A 67 2.64 -1.08 8.33
CA LYS A 67 3.91 -1.80 8.14
C LYS A 67 3.73 -3.28 8.51
N GLU A 68 3.17 -3.52 9.69
CA GLU A 68 2.99 -4.84 10.28
C GLU A 68 2.07 -5.71 9.41
N GLU A 69 0.99 -5.13 8.87
CA GLU A 69 0.10 -5.83 7.94
C GLU A 69 0.80 -6.20 6.63
N VAL A 70 1.69 -5.35 6.10
CA VAL A 70 2.45 -5.68 4.89
C VAL A 70 3.41 -6.84 5.16
N GLU A 71 4.14 -6.80 6.27
CA GLU A 71 5.12 -7.82 6.65
C GLU A 71 4.47 -9.19 6.91
N GLN A 72 3.28 -9.20 7.51
CA GLN A 72 2.53 -10.43 7.74
C GLN A 72 1.90 -10.99 6.46
N LYS A 73 1.38 -10.12 5.60
CA LYS A 73 0.62 -10.53 4.40
C LYS A 73 1.52 -10.94 3.23
N TYR A 74 2.66 -10.29 3.08
CA TYR A 74 3.57 -10.50 1.96
C TYR A 74 4.92 -11.01 2.45
N ARG A 75 5.20 -12.30 2.19
CA ARG A 75 6.52 -12.89 2.45
C ARG A 75 7.57 -12.32 1.49
N LYS A 76 8.84 -12.30 1.91
CA LYS A 76 9.96 -11.77 1.12
C LYS A 76 10.03 -12.31 -0.31
N ARG A 77 9.80 -13.61 -0.50
CA ARG A 77 9.77 -14.26 -1.84
C ARG A 77 8.76 -13.69 -2.84
N LYS A 78 7.77 -12.93 -2.37
CA LYS A 78 6.77 -12.28 -3.23
C LYS A 78 7.27 -10.97 -3.82
N PHE A 79 8.38 -10.42 -3.32
CA PHE A 79 8.94 -9.17 -3.81
C PHE A 79 9.97 -9.46 -4.89
N THR A 80 9.93 -8.67 -5.96
CA THR A 80 11.06 -8.54 -6.88
C THR A 80 12.20 -7.77 -6.21
N ASP A 81 13.42 -7.85 -6.75
CA ASP A 81 14.56 -7.12 -6.16
C ASP A 81 14.31 -5.61 -6.03
N GLU A 82 13.72 -5.00 -7.07
CA GLU A 82 13.37 -3.57 -7.07
C GLU A 82 12.33 -3.23 -5.98
N THR A 83 11.29 -4.05 -5.84
CA THR A 83 10.24 -3.80 -4.86
C THR A 83 10.70 -4.11 -3.44
N LEU A 84 11.58 -5.09 -3.26
CA LEU A 84 12.21 -5.38 -1.98
C LEU A 84 13.09 -4.21 -1.53
N GLN A 85 13.93 -3.66 -2.42
CA GLN A 85 14.73 -2.48 -2.10
C GLN A 85 13.86 -1.30 -1.68
N ARG A 86 12.73 -1.07 -2.37
CA ARG A 86 11.77 -0.03 -1.98
C ARG A 86 11.11 -0.34 -0.64
N ALA A 87 10.73 -1.58 -0.37
CA ALA A 87 10.16 -2.00 0.90
C ALA A 87 11.13 -1.66 2.06
N LEU A 88 12.39 -2.04 1.90
CA LEU A 88 13.45 -1.78 2.89
C LEU A 88 13.70 -0.28 3.07
N ALA A 89 13.71 0.51 1.99
CA ALA A 89 13.83 1.97 2.06
C ALA A 89 12.64 2.64 2.77
N LEU A 90 11.48 2.00 2.78
CA LEU A 90 10.29 2.42 3.53
C LEU A 90 10.25 1.84 4.96
N GLY A 91 11.29 1.11 5.36
CA GLY A 91 11.40 0.48 6.67
C GLY A 91 10.52 -0.76 6.84
N ILE A 92 10.05 -1.38 5.76
CA ILE A 92 9.30 -2.64 5.76
C ILE A 92 10.30 -3.79 5.64
N GLU A 93 10.21 -4.77 6.52
CA GLU A 93 11.10 -5.93 6.60
C GLU A 93 10.30 -7.23 6.43
N PRO A 94 9.96 -7.62 5.18
CA PRO A 94 9.20 -8.83 4.91
C PRO A 94 9.90 -10.07 5.47
N GLN A 95 9.15 -10.90 6.20
CA GLN A 95 9.65 -12.13 6.79
C GLN A 95 9.71 -13.27 5.75
N GLY A 96 10.68 -14.17 5.93
CA GLY A 96 10.88 -15.37 5.09
C GLY A 96 11.53 -15.10 3.76
#